data_AF-A0AAV7CZ21-F1
#
_entry.id   AF-A0AAV7CZ21-F1
#
_cell.length_a   1.000
_cell.length_b   1.000
_cell.length_c   1.000
_cell.angle_alpha   90.00
_cell.angle_beta   90.00
_cell.angle_gamma   90.00
#
_symmetry.space_group_name_H-M   'P 1'
#
loop_
_entity.id
_entity.type
_entity.pdbx_description
1 polymer ?
#
loop_
_entity_poly.entity_id
_entity_poly.type
_entity_poly.pdbx_seq_one_letter_code
_entity_poly.pdbx_strand_id
1 'polypeptide(L)'
;MSSSSLGTDTLPGSRTQEGSMKVKQVVAAGSTEEQLLRKPDISPEDVLLLQNITADYLCTPEENIYKIDFTRFKIRDMESGTVLFEITKPPASEREHGDKKDVDPNAGRFVRYQFTPAFLRLRQVGATVEFTVGDKPINNFRMIERHYFRDQLLKSFDFEFGFCIPSSKNTCEHIYEFPQLSEDLSEYFFLYM
;
A
#
# COMPACT_ATOMS: atom_id res chain seq x y z
N MET A 1 -9.78 -85.73 13.22
CA MET A 1 -11.08 -85.35 13.81
C MET A 1 -10.77 -84.27 14.84
N SER A 2 -10.97 -83.01 14.46
CA SER A 2 -12.04 -82.13 15.02
C SER A 2 -11.58 -81.57 16.38
N SER A 3 -11.62 -80.27 16.72
CA SER A 3 -12.45 -79.16 16.26
C SER A 3 -12.02 -77.88 17.03
N SER A 4 -12.00 -76.74 16.33
CA SER A 4 -12.43 -75.36 16.70
C SER A 4 -12.53 -74.94 18.20
N SER A 5 -11.84 -73.85 18.60
CA SER A 5 -12.35 -72.46 18.84
C SER A 5 -12.52 -72.15 20.35
N LEU A 6 -12.36 -70.96 20.96
CA LEU A 6 -12.46 -69.52 20.60
C LEU A 6 -11.87 -68.64 21.75
N GLY A 7 -11.39 -67.43 21.41
CA GLY A 7 -11.36 -66.20 22.25
C GLY A 7 -10.20 -66.01 23.24
N THR A 8 -9.60 -64.83 23.48
CA THR A 8 -9.89 -63.42 23.13
C THR A 8 -8.63 -62.55 23.32
N ASP A 9 -8.49 -61.54 22.45
CA ASP A 9 -7.86 -60.20 22.55
C ASP A 9 -6.78 -59.87 23.61
N THR A 10 -5.67 -59.27 23.16
CA THR A 10 -5.32 -57.84 23.38
C THR A 10 -4.03 -57.47 22.60
N LEU A 11 -4.08 -56.36 21.87
CA LEU A 11 -3.03 -55.75 21.04
C LEU A 11 -1.82 -55.20 21.83
N PRO A 12 -0.64 -55.09 21.20
CA PRO A 12 0.26 -53.98 21.51
C PRO A 12 0.78 -53.22 20.28
N GLY A 13 1.05 -51.93 20.49
CA GLY A 13 2.26 -51.29 19.95
C GLY A 13 2.11 -50.45 18.70
N SER A 14 1.94 -49.15 18.89
CA SER A 14 2.07 -48.10 17.88
C SER A 14 3.44 -48.10 17.20
N ARG A 15 3.47 -48.14 15.86
CA ARG A 15 4.63 -47.71 15.06
C ARG A 15 4.51 -46.21 14.78
N THR A 16 5.47 -45.44 15.28
CA THR A 16 5.74 -44.06 14.87
C THR A 16 6.22 -44.08 13.41
N GLN A 17 5.44 -43.47 12.51
CA GLN A 17 5.90 -43.09 11.17
C GLN A 17 6.52 -41.69 11.25
N GLU A 18 7.83 -41.60 11.02
CA GLU A 18 8.50 -40.34 10.70
C GLU A 18 8.10 -39.92 9.27
N GLY A 19 7.01 -39.15 9.17
CA GLY A 19 6.67 -38.40 7.98
C GLY A 19 7.48 -37.11 7.95
N SER A 20 8.56 -37.08 7.16
CA SER A 20 9.26 -35.85 6.80
C SER A 20 8.28 -34.89 6.12
N MET A 21 7.81 -33.88 6.85
CA MET A 21 7.01 -32.79 6.30
C MET A 21 7.90 -31.95 5.40
N LYS A 22 7.84 -32.20 4.09
CA LYS A 22 8.31 -31.24 3.10
C LYS A 22 7.49 -29.97 3.23
N VAL A 23 8.08 -28.93 3.80
CA VAL A 23 7.57 -27.56 3.69
C VAL A 23 7.63 -27.20 2.20
N LYS A 24 6.49 -27.33 1.50
CA LYS A 24 6.31 -26.66 0.22
C LYS A 24 6.23 -25.19 0.54
N GLN A 25 7.33 -24.47 0.31
CA GLN A 25 7.28 -23.03 0.15
C GLN A 25 6.44 -22.76 -1.08
N VAL A 26 5.13 -22.56 -0.87
CA VAL A 26 4.25 -22.01 -1.90
C VAL A 26 4.70 -20.56 -2.03
N VAL A 27 5.58 -20.31 -2.98
CA VAL A 27 5.80 -18.96 -3.49
C VAL A 27 4.46 -18.58 -4.09
N ALA A 28 3.64 -17.83 -3.35
CA ALA A 28 2.40 -17.30 -3.89
C ALA A 28 2.78 -16.52 -5.15
N ALA A 29 2.23 -16.92 -6.29
CA ALA A 29 2.41 -16.17 -7.53
C ALA A 29 1.84 -14.77 -7.28
N GLY A 30 2.72 -13.78 -7.10
CA GLY A 30 2.30 -12.39 -6.95
C GLY A 30 1.57 -11.94 -8.21
N SER A 31 0.55 -11.09 -8.05
CA SER A 31 -0.14 -10.47 -9.19
C SER A 31 0.87 -9.66 -10.02
N THR A 32 0.80 -9.77 -11.34
CA THR A 32 1.60 -8.90 -12.24
C THR A 32 0.74 -7.75 -12.78
N GLU A 33 1.37 -6.64 -13.13
CA GLU A 33 0.68 -5.48 -13.71
C GLU A 33 -0.14 -5.85 -14.95
N GLU A 34 0.40 -6.69 -15.84
CA GLU A 34 -0.30 -7.12 -17.06
C GLU A 34 -1.55 -7.95 -16.76
N GLN A 35 -1.56 -8.68 -15.64
CA GLN A 35 -2.75 -9.40 -15.18
C GLN A 35 -3.79 -8.42 -14.66
N LEU A 36 -3.37 -7.39 -13.92
CA LEU A 36 -4.27 -6.38 -13.36
C LEU A 36 -4.90 -5.50 -14.45
N LEU A 37 -4.12 -5.07 -15.45
CA LEU A 37 -4.60 -4.26 -16.56
C LEU A 37 -5.63 -4.97 -17.47
N ARG A 38 -5.74 -6.30 -17.36
CA ARG A 38 -6.76 -7.09 -18.09
C ARG A 38 -8.05 -7.28 -17.28
N LYS A 39 -8.05 -6.89 -16.01
CA LYS A 39 -9.24 -7.01 -15.16
C LYS A 39 -10.19 -5.84 -15.44
N PRO A 40 -11.52 -6.08 -15.39
CA PRO A 40 -12.49 -5.01 -15.46
C PRO A 40 -12.43 -4.10 -14.23
N ASP A 41 -12.18 -4.70 -13.06
CA ASP A 41 -12.08 -4.02 -11.77
C ASP A 41 -10.87 -4.58 -11.00
N ILE A 42 -10.09 -3.69 -10.38
CA ILE A 42 -8.92 -4.04 -9.57
C ILE A 42 -9.31 -3.93 -8.10
N SER A 43 -9.09 -5.00 -7.33
CA SER A 43 -9.47 -5.06 -5.91
C SER A 43 -8.29 -4.76 -4.97
N PRO A 44 -8.54 -4.54 -3.67
CA PRO A 44 -7.47 -4.44 -2.66
C PRO A 44 -6.55 -5.67 -2.63
N GLU A 45 -7.12 -6.87 -2.73
CA GLU A 45 -6.38 -8.13 -2.70
C GLU A 45 -5.41 -8.25 -3.89
N ASP A 46 -5.79 -7.70 -5.04
CA ASP A 46 -4.97 -7.69 -6.24
C ASP A 46 -3.68 -6.91 -6.05
N VAL A 47 -3.77 -5.70 -5.49
CA VAL A 47 -2.62 -4.80 -5.30
C VAL A 47 -1.78 -5.18 -4.09
N LEU A 48 -2.35 -5.83 -3.08
CA LEU A 48 -1.61 -6.34 -1.92
C LEU A 48 -0.59 -7.41 -2.28
N LEU A 49 -0.80 -8.12 -3.40
CA LEU A 49 0.07 -9.17 -3.91
C LEU A 49 1.17 -8.67 -4.86
N LEU A 50 1.16 -7.39 -5.26
CA LEU A 50 2.18 -6.81 -6.14
C LEU A 50 3.57 -6.89 -5.52
N GLN A 51 4.53 -7.43 -6.26
CA GLN A 51 5.92 -7.56 -5.80
C GLN A 51 6.80 -6.39 -6.26
N ASN A 52 6.39 -5.66 -7.29
CA ASN A 52 7.13 -4.56 -7.91
C ASN A 52 6.24 -3.32 -8.10
N ILE A 53 6.87 -2.18 -8.36
CA ILE A 53 6.17 -0.96 -8.82
C ILE A 53 5.54 -1.22 -10.19
N THR A 54 4.39 -0.60 -10.47
CA THR A 54 3.79 -0.63 -11.81
C THR A 54 4.52 0.35 -12.72
N ALA A 55 4.65 -0.01 -13.99
CA ALA A 55 5.22 0.84 -15.03
C ALA A 55 4.26 1.95 -15.45
N ASP A 56 2.94 1.69 -15.40
CA ASP A 56 1.89 2.65 -15.72
C ASP A 56 0.81 2.71 -14.63
N TYR A 57 -0.14 3.63 -14.78
CA TYR A 57 -1.30 3.74 -13.93
C TYR A 57 -2.29 2.60 -14.18
N LEU A 58 -2.78 2.02 -13.10
CA LEU A 58 -3.79 0.95 -13.13
C LEU A 58 -5.23 1.44 -13.39
N CYS A 59 -5.43 2.76 -13.48
CA CYS A 59 -6.73 3.37 -13.75
C CYS A 59 -6.58 4.76 -14.40
N THR A 60 -7.58 5.17 -15.18
CA THR A 60 -7.65 6.49 -15.81
C THR A 60 -8.24 7.54 -14.86
N PRO A 61 -7.99 8.84 -15.08
CA PRO A 61 -8.56 9.90 -14.25
C PRO A 61 -10.10 9.93 -14.25
N GLU A 62 -10.74 9.48 -15.33
CA GLU A 62 -12.20 9.46 -15.48
C GLU A 62 -12.87 8.46 -14.53
N GLU A 63 -12.14 7.45 -14.06
CA GLU A 63 -12.62 6.47 -13.07
C GLU A 63 -12.79 7.09 -11.67
N ASN A 64 -12.26 8.31 -11.43
CA ASN A 64 -12.52 9.10 -10.22
C ASN A 64 -13.93 9.72 -10.24
N ILE A 65 -14.96 8.88 -10.31
CA ILE A 65 -16.37 9.27 -10.37
C ILE A 65 -16.88 9.96 -9.10
N TYR A 66 -16.11 9.88 -8.00
CA TYR A 66 -16.40 10.51 -6.71
C TYR A 66 -15.76 11.90 -6.57
N LYS A 67 -15.00 12.34 -7.58
CA LYS A 67 -14.31 13.64 -7.60
C LYS A 67 -13.47 13.87 -6.33
N ILE A 68 -12.73 12.84 -5.92
CA ILE A 68 -11.75 12.97 -4.84
C ILE A 68 -10.61 13.87 -5.35
N ASP A 69 -10.36 14.99 -4.69
CA ASP A 69 -9.24 15.89 -5.02
C ASP A 69 -8.38 16.09 -3.78
N PHE A 70 -7.13 15.61 -3.82
CA PHE A 70 -6.15 15.89 -2.78
C PHE A 70 -5.67 17.34 -2.93
N THR A 71 -5.91 18.13 -1.89
CA THR A 71 -5.68 19.58 -1.88
C THR A 71 -4.46 19.98 -1.09
N ARG A 72 -4.08 19.19 -0.08
CA ARG A 72 -2.88 19.43 0.72
C ARG A 72 -2.29 18.14 1.25
N PHE A 73 -0.97 18.07 1.25
CA PHE A 73 -0.22 17.00 1.89
C PHE A 73 0.94 17.60 2.67
N LYS A 74 1.12 17.16 3.91
CA LYS A 74 2.17 17.64 4.82
C LYS A 74 2.76 16.46 5.58
N ILE A 75 4.08 16.37 5.62
CA ILE A 75 4.81 15.45 6.48
C ILE A 75 5.55 16.26 7.54
N ARG A 76 5.40 15.88 8.81
CA ARG A 76 6.20 16.42 9.92
C ARG A 76 6.94 15.31 10.66
N ASP A 77 8.10 15.66 11.20
CA ASP A 77 8.73 14.89 12.27
C ASP A 77 7.88 15.03 13.54
N MET A 78 7.50 13.90 14.14
CA MET A 78 6.68 13.90 15.36
C MET A 78 7.46 14.27 16.61
N GLU A 79 8.79 14.14 16.61
CA GLU A 79 9.63 14.47 17.77
C GLU A 79 9.96 15.96 17.82
N SER A 80 10.44 16.54 16.73
CA SER A 80 10.77 17.99 16.68
C SER A 80 9.60 18.89 16.25
N GLY A 81 8.56 18.33 15.63
CA GLY A 81 7.49 19.10 14.98
C GLY A 81 7.88 19.74 13.65
N THR A 82 9.13 19.54 13.19
CA THR A 82 9.64 20.11 11.94
C THR A 82 8.84 19.62 10.74
N VAL A 83 8.39 20.53 9.87
CA VAL A 83 7.75 20.18 8.61
C VAL A 83 8.84 19.75 7.62
N LEU A 84 8.80 18.49 7.22
CA LEU A 84 9.79 17.86 6.33
C LEU A 84 9.40 18.04 4.86
N PHE A 85 8.09 18.09 4.60
CA PHE A 85 7.54 18.27 3.28
C PHE A 85 6.14 18.87 3.39
N GLU A 86 5.80 19.80 2.49
CA GLU A 86 4.45 20.29 2.36
C GLU A 86 4.17 20.69 0.91
N ILE A 87 3.03 20.27 0.39
CA ILE A 87 2.51 20.71 -0.90
C ILE A 87 1.03 21.03 -0.76
N THR A 88 0.63 22.15 -1.33
CA THR A 88 -0.77 22.57 -1.43
C THR A 88 -1.09 22.79 -2.89
N LYS A 89 -2.19 22.20 -3.36
CA LYS A 89 -2.67 22.39 -4.71
C LYS A 89 -3.35 23.76 -4.80
N PRO A 90 -3.08 24.59 -5.83
CA PRO A 90 -3.76 25.87 -6.00
C PRO A 90 -5.28 25.72 -6.02
N PRO A 91 -6.08 26.73 -5.63
CA PRO A 91 -7.54 26.68 -5.70
C PRO A 91 -8.03 26.30 -7.11
N ALA A 92 -9.15 25.56 -7.20
CA ALA A 92 -9.69 25.12 -8.49
C ALA A 92 -9.94 26.28 -9.47
N SER A 93 -10.37 27.45 -8.96
CA SER A 93 -10.59 28.67 -9.75
C SER A 93 -9.35 29.17 -10.48
N GLU A 94 -8.15 28.94 -9.95
CA GLU A 94 -6.89 29.35 -10.57
C GLU A 94 -6.40 28.34 -11.62
N ARG A 95 -6.93 27.11 -11.61
CA ARG A 95 -6.56 26.06 -12.56
C ARG A 95 -7.32 26.18 -13.89
N GLU A 96 -8.51 26.78 -13.89
CA GLU A 96 -9.37 26.91 -15.07
C GLU A 96 -8.94 27.99 -16.07
N HIS A 97 -7.95 28.81 -15.73
CA HIS A 97 -7.47 29.94 -16.54
C HIS A 97 -6.32 29.58 -17.52
N GLY A 98 -5.89 28.32 -17.58
CA GLY A 98 -4.92 27.83 -18.56
C GLY A 98 -5.59 27.40 -19.86
N ASP A 99 -5.00 27.75 -21.01
CA ASP A 99 -5.47 27.34 -22.34
C ASP A 99 -5.72 25.82 -22.38
N LYS A 100 -6.96 25.42 -22.73
CA LYS A 100 -7.47 24.03 -22.68
C LYS A 100 -6.87 23.07 -23.73
N LYS A 101 -5.67 23.36 -24.24
CA LYS A 101 -4.95 22.50 -25.19
C LYS A 101 -3.65 22.10 -24.52
N ASP A 102 -3.48 20.80 -24.31
CA ASP A 102 -2.28 20.14 -23.74
C ASP A 102 -2.16 20.08 -22.20
N VAL A 103 -3.28 19.95 -21.48
CA VAL A 103 -3.22 19.54 -20.07
C VAL A 103 -3.05 18.02 -20.01
N ASP A 104 -1.89 17.55 -19.55
CA ASP A 104 -1.66 16.13 -19.25
C ASP A 104 -2.74 15.64 -18.26
N PRO A 105 -3.55 14.62 -18.64
CA PRO A 105 -4.59 14.10 -17.76
C PRO A 105 -4.02 13.49 -16.46
N ASN A 106 -2.73 13.13 -16.44
CA ASN A 106 -2.03 12.65 -15.26
C ASN A 106 -1.31 13.76 -14.48
N ALA A 107 -1.46 15.03 -14.87
CA ALA A 107 -0.86 16.16 -14.16
C ALA A 107 -1.28 16.15 -12.68
N GLY A 108 -0.29 16.01 -11.79
CA GLY A 108 -0.49 15.97 -10.34
C GLY A 108 -0.70 14.58 -9.73
N ARG A 109 -0.66 13.49 -10.52
CA ARG A 109 -0.65 12.10 -10.01
C ARG A 109 0.76 11.59 -9.66
N PHE A 110 1.80 12.31 -10.08
CA PHE A 110 3.20 11.99 -9.77
C PHE A 110 3.83 13.09 -8.92
N VAL A 111 4.52 12.70 -7.84
CA VAL A 111 5.28 13.59 -6.97
C VAL A 111 6.68 13.02 -6.76
N ARG A 112 7.71 13.86 -6.96
CA ARG A 112 9.09 13.51 -6.66
C ARG A 112 9.50 14.14 -5.34
N TYR A 113 9.75 13.32 -4.33
CA TYR A 113 10.28 13.77 -3.05
C TYR A 113 11.80 13.96 -3.13
N GLN A 114 12.29 14.99 -2.44
CA GLN A 114 13.72 15.20 -2.21
C GLN A 114 13.94 15.27 -0.71
N PHE A 115 14.32 14.14 -0.12
CA PHE A 115 14.62 14.04 1.30
C PHE A 115 16.12 14.09 1.56
N THR A 116 16.49 14.59 2.73
CA THR A 116 17.86 14.52 3.22
C THR A 116 18.12 13.15 3.87
N PRO A 117 19.38 12.71 4.01
CA PRO A 117 19.70 11.46 4.75
C PRO A 117 19.12 11.41 6.16
N ALA A 118 18.89 12.58 6.78
CA ALA A 118 18.29 12.66 8.11
C ALA A 118 16.88 12.07 8.17
N PHE A 119 16.15 12.05 7.04
CA PHE A 119 14.80 11.50 6.97
C PHE A 119 14.76 10.00 7.32
N LEU A 120 15.74 9.22 6.85
CA LEU A 120 15.81 7.77 7.12
C LEU A 120 16.16 7.43 8.58
N ARG A 121 16.61 8.43 9.36
CA ARG A 121 16.92 8.29 10.80
C ARG A 121 15.77 8.71 11.70
N LEU A 122 14.68 9.24 11.14
CA LEU A 122 13.52 9.63 11.93
C LEU A 122 12.87 8.39 12.55
N ARG A 123 12.37 8.53 13.77
CA ARG A 123 11.63 7.45 14.44
C ARG A 123 10.18 7.41 13.99
N GLN A 124 9.55 8.58 13.91
CA GLN A 124 8.13 8.70 13.65
C GLN A 124 7.82 9.97 12.87
N VAL A 125 6.98 9.86 11.85
CA VAL A 125 6.49 11.00 11.07
C VAL A 125 4.96 11.02 11.03
N GLY A 126 4.38 12.21 11.04
CA GLY A 126 2.95 12.42 10.84
C GLY A 126 2.69 12.96 9.46
N ALA A 127 1.90 12.23 8.65
CA ALA A 127 1.46 12.68 7.34
C ALA A 127 0.00 13.15 7.42
N THR A 128 -0.21 14.45 7.26
CA THR A 128 -1.53 15.06 7.16
C THR A 128 -1.93 15.14 5.69
N VAL A 129 -3.13 14.66 5.37
CA VAL A 129 -3.73 14.72 4.03
C VAL A 129 -5.04 15.49 4.13
N GLU A 130 -5.25 16.46 3.24
CA GLU A 130 -6.53 17.14 3.07
C GLU A 130 -7.07 16.90 1.67
N PHE A 131 -8.34 16.52 1.58
CA PHE A 131 -8.98 16.23 0.31
C PHE A 131 -10.44 16.66 0.31
N THR A 132 -10.97 16.95 -0.87
CA THR A 132 -12.39 17.21 -1.08
C THR A 132 -13.05 16.01 -1.76
N VAL A 133 -14.34 15.82 -1.51
CA VAL A 133 -15.17 14.80 -2.15
C VAL A 133 -16.31 15.48 -2.89
N GLY A 134 -16.71 14.90 -4.03
CA GLY A 134 -17.85 15.34 -4.81
C GLY A 134 -19.20 15.10 -4.11
N ASP A 135 -20.27 15.14 -4.90
CA ASP A 135 -21.65 15.00 -4.47
C ASP A 135 -22.06 13.57 -4.10
N LYS A 136 -21.29 12.56 -4.52
CA LYS A 136 -21.56 11.16 -4.21
C LYS A 136 -20.94 10.76 -2.86
N PRO A 137 -21.69 10.05 -1.98
CA PRO A 137 -21.13 9.53 -0.74
C PRO A 137 -20.10 8.42 -1.01
N ILE A 138 -19.06 8.36 -0.18
CA ILE A 138 -18.09 7.26 -0.18
C ILE A 138 -18.16 6.57 1.18
N ASN A 139 -18.40 5.27 1.21
CA ASN A 139 -18.55 4.52 2.47
C ASN A 139 -17.25 3.87 2.95
N ASN A 140 -16.44 3.38 2.01
CA ASN A 140 -15.24 2.58 2.30
C ASN A 140 -14.04 3.17 1.57
N PHE A 141 -13.73 4.45 1.83
CA PHE A 141 -12.54 5.03 1.21
C PHE A 141 -11.29 4.41 1.83
N ARG A 142 -10.47 3.77 1.00
CA ARG A 142 -9.28 3.00 1.41
C ARG A 142 -8.11 3.32 0.48
N MET A 143 -6.92 3.46 1.04
CA MET A 143 -5.68 3.70 0.30
C MET A 143 -4.64 2.65 0.68
N ILE A 144 -4.14 1.94 -0.33
CA ILE A 144 -3.00 1.02 -0.17
C ILE A 144 -1.79 1.68 -0.81
N GLU A 145 -0.78 1.99 0.01
CA GLU A 145 0.45 2.65 -0.42
C GLU A 145 1.62 1.67 -0.29
N ARG A 146 2.33 1.41 -1.39
CA ARG A 146 3.42 0.42 -1.43
C ARG A 146 4.72 1.09 -1.85
N HIS A 147 5.75 0.94 -1.03
CA HIS A 147 7.09 1.50 -1.28
C HIS A 147 8.03 0.40 -1.72
N TYR A 148 8.75 0.62 -2.80
CA TYR A 148 9.70 -0.32 -3.37
C TYR A 148 11.07 0.34 -3.49
N PHE A 149 12.12 -0.48 -3.39
CA PHE A 149 13.47 -0.09 -3.75
C PHE A 149 14.08 -1.20 -4.59
N ARG A 150 14.43 -0.87 -5.85
CA ARG A 150 14.97 -1.83 -6.83
C ARG A 150 14.15 -3.13 -6.90
N ASP A 151 12.85 -2.99 -7.12
CA ASP A 151 11.93 -4.14 -7.25
C ASP A 151 11.79 -5.00 -5.98
N GLN A 152 12.19 -4.47 -4.82
CA GLN A 152 11.93 -5.09 -3.53
C GLN A 152 10.95 -4.25 -2.74
N LEU A 153 9.85 -4.86 -2.31
CA LEU A 153 8.89 -4.24 -1.41
C LEU A 153 9.56 -3.91 -0.07
N LEU A 154 9.60 -2.62 0.27
CA LEU A 154 10.06 -2.14 1.57
C LEU A 154 8.94 -2.21 2.60
N LYS A 155 7.79 -1.64 2.23
CA LYS A 155 6.65 -1.50 3.13
C LYS A 155 5.36 -1.35 2.33
N SER A 156 4.30 -1.94 2.85
CA SER A 156 2.93 -1.68 2.42
C SER A 156 2.19 -1.05 3.58
N PHE A 157 1.54 0.07 3.32
CA PHE A 157 0.61 0.72 4.22
C PHE A 157 -0.81 0.57 3.69
N ASP A 158 -1.76 0.46 4.60
CA ASP A 158 -3.14 0.14 4.28
C ASP A 158 -4.03 0.98 5.19
N PHE A 159 -4.67 1.98 4.59
CA PHE A 159 -5.37 3.04 5.30
C PHE A 159 -6.84 2.99 4.98
N GLU A 160 -7.67 2.86 6.02
CA GLU A 160 -9.12 2.97 5.90
C GLU A 160 -9.56 4.34 6.42
N PHE A 161 -9.95 5.22 5.49
CA PHE A 161 -10.55 6.52 5.82
C PHE A 161 -12.02 6.37 6.22
N GLY A 162 -12.68 5.31 5.77
CA GLY A 162 -14.09 5.02 6.05
C GLY A 162 -15.04 5.94 5.30
N PHE A 163 -16.09 6.40 6.00
CA PHE A 163 -17.14 7.23 5.40
C PHE A 163 -16.66 8.67 5.18
N CYS A 164 -16.74 9.13 3.92
CA CYS A 164 -16.47 10.53 3.57
C CYS A 164 -17.78 11.27 3.28
N ILE A 165 -17.96 12.40 3.94
CA ILE A 165 -19.15 13.25 3.80
C ILE A 165 -19.16 13.83 2.37
N PRO A 166 -20.28 13.77 1.62
CA PRO A 166 -20.39 14.40 0.32
C PRO A 166 -20.19 15.92 0.36
N SER A 167 -19.64 16.49 -0.70
CA SER A 167 -19.44 17.93 -0.91
C SER A 167 -18.71 18.61 0.26
N SER A 168 -17.77 17.90 0.87
CA SER A 168 -17.03 18.36 2.04
C SER A 168 -15.53 18.32 1.80
N LYS A 169 -14.82 19.03 2.68
CA LYS A 169 -13.38 18.89 2.85
C LYS A 169 -13.13 17.98 4.05
N ASN A 170 -12.28 16.99 3.86
CA ASN A 170 -11.89 16.01 4.86
C ASN A 170 -10.40 16.15 5.16
N THR A 171 -10.02 15.83 6.38
CA THR A 171 -8.62 15.85 6.83
C THR A 171 -8.35 14.57 7.58
N CYS A 172 -7.24 13.93 7.24
CA CYS A 172 -6.76 12.73 7.90
C CYS A 172 -5.29 12.90 8.25
N GLU A 173 -4.88 12.32 9.38
CA GLU A 173 -3.49 12.26 9.78
C GLU A 173 -3.10 10.83 10.05
N HIS A 174 -2.06 10.37 9.35
CA HIS A 174 -1.48 9.05 9.52
C HIS A 174 -0.12 9.19 10.19
N ILE A 175 0.09 8.36 11.21
CA ILE A 175 1.35 8.32 11.95
C ILE A 175 2.14 7.10 11.49
N TYR A 176 3.33 7.35 10.96
CA TYR A 176 4.24 6.34 10.45
C TYR A 176 5.36 6.14 11.45
N GLU A 177 5.59 4.90 11.83
CA GLU A 177 6.76 4.50 12.61
C GLU A 177 7.77 3.84 11.67
N PHE A 178 8.95 4.45 11.57
CA PHE A 178 10.02 3.87 10.77
C PHE A 178 10.68 2.72 11.53
N PRO A 179 10.99 1.59 10.87
CA PRO A 179 11.82 0.57 11.47
C PRO A 179 13.22 1.14 11.74
N GLN A 180 13.87 0.69 12.81
CA GLN A 180 15.27 1.05 13.06
C GLN A 180 16.14 0.38 12.00
N LEU A 181 16.58 1.17 11.02
CA LEU A 181 17.54 0.75 10.00
C LEU A 181 18.95 0.81 10.60
N SER A 182 19.80 -0.18 10.29
CA SER A 182 21.23 -0.06 10.57
C SER A 182 21.85 1.05 9.72
N GLU A 183 22.99 1.59 10.15
CA GLU A 183 23.72 2.63 9.39
C GLU A 183 24.07 2.13 7.99
N ASP A 184 24.55 0.89 7.85
CA ASP A 184 24.89 0.26 6.56
C ASP A 184 23.72 0.21 5.58
N LEU A 185 22.51 -0.11 6.06
CA LEU A 185 21.31 -0.14 5.21
C LEU A 185 20.88 1.28 4.84
N SER A 186 20.97 2.22 5.77
CA SER A 186 20.61 3.62 5.56
C SER A 186 21.52 4.29 4.52
N GLU A 187 22.83 4.05 4.61
CA GLU A 187 23.80 4.49 3.60
C GLU A 187 23.55 3.82 2.25
N TYR A 188 23.26 2.52 2.24
CA TYR A 188 22.91 1.80 1.02
C TYR A 188 21.68 2.41 0.33
N PHE A 189 20.60 2.70 1.08
CA PHE A 189 19.45 3.40 0.53
C PHE A 189 19.84 4.77 -0.06
N PHE A 190 20.62 5.56 0.67
CA PHE A 190 20.97 6.92 0.21
C PHE A 190 21.95 6.95 -0.97
N LEU A 191 22.89 6.01 -1.06
CA LEU A 191 23.84 5.90 -2.18
C LEU A 191 23.18 5.50 -3.50
N TYR A 192 21.99 4.92 -3.44
CA TYR A 192 21.31 4.30 -4.57
C TYR A 192 19.90 4.85 -4.84
N MET A 193 19.49 5.88 -4.10
CA MET A 193 18.35 6.77 -4.41
C MET A 193 18.84 8.00 -5.18
#